data_AF-A0A5C9F010-F1
#
_entry.id   AF-A0A5C9F010-F1
#
_cell.length_a   1.000
_cell.length_b   1.000
_cell.length_c   1.000
_cell.angle_alpha   90.00
_cell.angle_beta   90.00
_cell.angle_gamma   90.00
#
_symmetry.space_group_name_H-M   'P 1'
#
loop_
_entity.id
_entity.type
_entity.pdbx_description
1 polymer ?
#
loop_
_entity_poly.entity_id
_entity_poly.type
_entity_poly.pdbx_seq_one_letter_code
_entity_poly.pdbx_strand_id
1 'polypeptide(L)'
;MNKQNLILFSELFNWYELEEFSVIQIEHMIKRLDPSFDDQIKVDCSWSYHKKCEVHTSDDEPLYFFKYVREYYFSELLGLHLTHYYFDPELCASSYLTGIYIKKGTFKTSEVPYLFTRFVEGKDITNYDIDEYKFALGRQFYLHELLSLYDVFDRHFIVKNKEIIVRIDFGRSFENTHKKYLGINDYLEEKDIDLLDKEVRRGYEKEKEIIKLNLNGKKRELAQFIRKMRGLEMDSELIFFPIDRFVNRLIDHWSRIGFLEDTELELVKWI
;
A
#
# COMPACT_ATOMS: atom_id res chain seq x y z
N MET A 1 -20.44 9.86 -0.90
CA MET A 1 -19.92 8.65 -1.57
C MET A 1 -21.04 7.67 -1.90
N ASN A 2 -20.82 6.74 -2.84
CA ASN A 2 -21.75 5.68 -3.20
C ASN A 2 -21.84 4.63 -2.06
N LYS A 3 -23.05 4.37 -1.55
CA LYS A 3 -23.26 3.45 -0.42
C LYS A 3 -22.87 2.00 -0.72
N GLN A 4 -23.13 1.54 -1.94
CA GLN A 4 -22.76 0.18 -2.35
C GLN A 4 -21.25 0.01 -2.37
N ASN A 5 -20.52 1.04 -2.81
CA ASN A 5 -19.07 1.06 -2.71
C ASN A 5 -18.63 0.94 -1.25
N LEU A 6 -19.14 1.79 -0.34
CA LEU A 6 -18.74 1.74 1.07
C LEU A 6 -18.95 0.35 1.69
N ILE A 7 -20.07 -0.33 1.38
CA ILE A 7 -20.31 -1.71 1.82
C ILE A 7 -19.23 -2.64 1.28
N LEU A 8 -18.96 -2.61 -0.03
CA LEU A 8 -17.93 -3.46 -0.63
C LEU A 8 -16.53 -3.16 -0.11
N PHE A 9 -16.17 -1.89 0.11
CA PHE A 9 -14.90 -1.52 0.73
C PHE A 9 -14.79 -2.09 2.15
N SER A 10 -15.88 -2.09 2.92
CA SER A 10 -15.90 -2.67 4.27
C SER A 10 -15.76 -4.19 4.30
N GLU A 11 -16.15 -4.88 3.22
CA GLU A 11 -15.93 -6.31 3.05
C GLU A 11 -14.53 -6.64 2.53
N LEU A 12 -13.95 -5.76 1.72
CA LEU A 12 -12.69 -6.01 1.01
C LEU A 12 -11.45 -5.59 1.80
N PHE A 13 -11.55 -4.52 2.59
CA PHE A 13 -10.41 -3.90 3.24
C PHE A 13 -10.59 -3.83 4.76
N ASN A 14 -9.51 -3.50 5.48
CA ASN A 14 -9.52 -3.26 6.91
C ASN A 14 -10.23 -1.93 7.24
N TRP A 15 -11.54 -1.93 7.10
CA TRP A 15 -12.37 -0.74 7.16
C TRP A 15 -12.69 -0.32 8.59
N TYR A 16 -12.62 0.98 8.82
CA TYR A 16 -12.99 1.62 10.06
C TYR A 16 -13.59 3.00 9.75
N GLU A 17 -14.78 3.29 10.25
CA GLU A 17 -15.43 4.59 10.06
C GLU A 17 -15.02 5.53 11.20
N LEU A 18 -14.51 6.71 10.84
CA LEU A 18 -14.00 7.69 11.80
C LEU A 18 -14.95 8.88 11.90
N GLU A 19 -15.78 8.91 12.93
CA GLU A 19 -16.78 9.98 13.12
C GLU A 19 -16.16 11.35 13.43
N GLU A 20 -15.04 11.35 14.16
CA GLU A 20 -14.29 12.54 14.52
C GLU A 20 -12.79 12.22 14.66
N PHE A 21 -11.94 13.23 14.53
CA PHE A 21 -10.49 13.07 14.71
C PHE A 21 -10.12 13.48 16.13
N SER A 22 -10.14 12.53 17.07
CA SER A 22 -9.82 12.72 18.49
C SER A 22 -8.92 11.61 19.01
N VAL A 23 -8.19 11.87 20.11
CA VAL A 23 -7.29 10.89 20.75
C VAL A 23 -8.03 9.59 21.05
N ILE A 24 -9.23 9.67 21.62
CA ILE A 24 -10.07 8.51 21.95
C ILE A 24 -10.38 7.65 20.72
N GLN A 25 -10.73 8.28 19.59
CA GLN A 25 -10.99 7.55 18.35
C GLN A 25 -9.72 6.90 17.79
N ILE A 26 -8.57 7.58 17.89
CA ILE A 26 -7.29 7.00 17.48
C ILE A 26 -6.91 5.81 18.39
N GLU A 27 -7.14 5.88 19.70
CA GLU A 27 -6.94 4.74 20.60
C GLU A 27 -7.82 3.54 20.22
N HIS A 28 -9.09 3.77 19.84
CA HIS A 28 -9.95 2.69 19.34
C HIS A 28 -9.43 2.09 18.03
N MET A 29 -8.91 2.91 17.12
CA MET A 29 -8.27 2.45 15.89
C MET A 29 -7.02 1.61 16.19
N ILE A 30 -6.19 2.03 17.16
CA ILE A 30 -5.03 1.26 17.59
C ILE A 30 -5.47 -0.07 18.19
N LYS A 31 -6.44 -0.06 19.11
CA LYS A 31 -6.97 -1.29 19.74
C LYS A 31 -7.62 -2.26 18.74
N ARG A 32 -8.08 -1.76 17.59
CA ARG A 32 -8.56 -2.60 16.48
C ARG A 32 -7.42 -3.35 15.79
N LEU A 33 -6.23 -2.77 15.71
CA LEU A 33 -5.03 -3.37 15.12
C LEU A 33 -4.21 -4.18 16.12
N ASP A 34 -4.14 -3.71 17.37
CA ASP A 34 -3.44 -4.31 18.49
C ASP A 34 -4.32 -4.23 19.75
N PRO A 35 -5.13 -5.28 20.01
CA PRO A 35 -6.02 -5.32 21.18
C PRO A 35 -5.30 -5.26 22.53
N SER A 36 -3.98 -5.47 22.55
CA SER A 36 -3.17 -5.45 23.78
C SER A 36 -2.60 -4.08 24.11
N PHE A 37 -2.82 -3.08 23.26
CA PHE A 37 -2.30 -1.73 23.45
C PHE A 37 -2.95 -1.02 24.67
N ASP A 38 -2.11 -0.57 25.60
CA ASP A 38 -2.53 0.08 26.87
C ASP A 38 -1.80 1.41 27.15
N ASP A 39 -0.95 1.88 26.24
CA ASP A 39 -0.19 3.12 26.45
C ASP A 39 -1.06 4.36 26.20
N GLN A 40 -0.72 5.45 26.88
CA GLN A 40 -1.25 6.76 26.53
C GLN A 40 -0.60 7.25 25.24
N ILE A 41 -1.39 7.91 24.40
CA ILE A 41 -0.91 8.42 23.12
C ILE A 41 -0.92 9.94 23.05
N LYS A 42 -0.04 10.45 22.18
CA LYS A 42 -0.03 11.83 21.71
C LYS A 42 -0.20 11.81 20.19
N VAL A 43 -0.94 12.80 19.66
CA VAL A 43 -1.21 12.91 18.22
C VAL A 43 -0.72 14.27 17.73
N ASP A 44 0.34 14.25 16.93
CA ASP A 44 0.94 15.44 16.34
C ASP A 44 0.56 15.54 14.87
N CYS A 45 -0.18 16.60 14.52
CA CYS A 45 -0.66 16.80 13.15
C CYS A 45 0.08 17.93 12.45
N SER A 46 0.56 17.67 11.24
CA SER A 46 1.07 18.67 10.32
C SER A 46 0.04 19.00 9.25
N TRP A 47 -0.05 20.30 8.94
CA TRP A 47 -0.90 20.81 7.87
C TRP A 47 -0.01 21.21 6.69
N SER A 48 -0.05 20.39 5.64
CA SER A 48 0.51 20.70 4.33
C SER A 48 -0.64 20.72 3.29
N TYR A 49 -0.35 20.48 2.01
CA TYR A 49 -1.39 20.20 1.00
C TYR A 49 -2.32 19.04 1.42
N HIS A 50 -1.83 18.12 2.26
CA HIS A 50 -2.60 17.09 2.96
C HIS A 50 -2.41 17.18 4.48
N LYS A 51 -3.45 16.80 5.25
CA LYS A 51 -3.30 16.60 6.70
C LYS A 51 -2.65 15.24 6.92
N LYS A 52 -1.53 15.24 7.66
CA LYS A 52 -0.82 14.06 8.12
C LYS A 52 -0.69 14.16 9.63
N CYS A 53 -0.86 13.05 10.33
CA CYS A 53 -0.66 13.02 11.76
C CYS A 53 0.20 11.82 12.14
N GLU A 54 1.16 12.05 13.01
CA GLU A 54 1.95 11.02 13.66
C GLU A 54 1.35 10.79 15.05
N VAL A 55 1.24 9.51 15.40
CA VAL A 55 0.75 9.07 16.71
C VAL A 55 1.92 8.50 17.46
N HIS A 56 2.16 9.00 18.66
CA HIS A 56 3.29 8.63 19.50
C HIS A 56 2.80 8.05 20.82
N THR A 57 3.66 7.30 21.52
CA THR A 57 3.51 7.05 22.96
C THR A 57 3.66 8.35 23.74
N SER A 58 3.35 8.32 25.05
CA SER A 58 3.67 9.41 25.97
C SER A 58 5.18 9.72 26.06
N ASP A 59 6.03 8.75 25.71
CA ASP A 59 7.49 8.87 25.68
C ASP A 59 8.01 9.34 24.30
N ASP A 60 7.12 9.89 23.46
CA ASP A 60 7.37 10.39 22.09
C ASP A 60 7.85 9.31 21.08
N GLU A 61 7.72 8.02 21.37
CA GLU A 61 8.03 6.95 20.42
C GLU A 61 6.94 6.85 19.34
N PRO A 62 7.28 6.88 18.03
CA PRO A 62 6.29 6.87 16.97
C PRO A 62 5.62 5.49 16.83
N LEU A 63 4.30 5.47 16.86
CA LEU A 63 3.48 4.25 16.82
C LEU A 63 2.77 4.08 15.47
N TYR A 64 2.08 5.12 15.01
CA TYR A 64 1.24 5.05 13.82
C TYR A 64 1.30 6.34 13.01
N PHE A 65 0.99 6.22 11.73
CA PHE A 65 0.86 7.33 10.81
C PHE A 65 -0.55 7.38 10.24
N PHE A 66 -1.15 8.57 10.25
CA PHE A 66 -2.47 8.83 9.72
C PHE A 66 -2.37 9.84 8.57
N LYS A 67 -2.93 9.50 7.39
CA LYS A 67 -2.92 10.34 6.19
C LYS A 67 -4.33 10.47 5.61
N TYR A 68 -4.77 11.70 5.35
CA TYR A 68 -5.90 11.92 4.44
C TYR A 68 -5.46 11.65 3.00
N VAL A 69 -6.27 10.89 2.27
CA VAL A 69 -6.01 10.56 0.86
C VAL A 69 -7.11 11.18 0.02
N ARG A 70 -6.76 12.16 -0.81
CA ARG A 70 -7.72 12.88 -1.67
C ARG A 70 -7.75 12.36 -3.09
N GLU A 71 -6.61 11.93 -3.59
CA GLU A 71 -6.44 11.46 -4.96
C GLU A 71 -5.88 10.04 -4.90
N TYR A 72 -6.27 9.21 -5.86
CA TYR A 72 -5.78 7.83 -5.98
C TYR A 72 -5.97 6.94 -4.75
N TYR A 73 -6.94 7.25 -3.87
CA TYR A 73 -7.22 6.48 -2.66
C TYR A 73 -7.37 4.98 -2.92
N PHE A 74 -8.22 4.61 -3.88
CA PHE A 74 -8.42 3.21 -4.23
C PHE A 74 -7.11 2.53 -4.69
N SER A 75 -6.30 3.22 -5.50
CA SER A 75 -5.00 2.72 -5.95
C SER A 75 -4.03 2.51 -4.79
N GLU A 76 -3.89 3.50 -3.91
CA GLU A 76 -3.02 3.42 -2.72
C GLU A 76 -3.42 2.27 -1.80
N LEU A 77 -4.72 2.21 -1.48
CA LEU A 77 -5.28 1.18 -0.62
C LEU A 77 -5.11 -0.22 -1.24
N LEU A 78 -5.37 -0.36 -2.54
CA LEU A 78 -5.22 -1.66 -3.22
C LEU A 78 -3.75 -2.11 -3.24
N GLY A 79 -2.81 -1.19 -3.54
CA GLY A 79 -1.37 -1.49 -3.51
C GLY A 79 -0.91 -1.95 -2.13
N LEU A 80 -1.30 -1.22 -1.09
CA LEU A 80 -1.01 -1.58 0.31
C LEU A 80 -1.64 -2.92 0.70
N HIS A 81 -2.93 -3.12 0.39
CA HIS A 81 -3.66 -4.35 0.74
C HIS A 81 -3.04 -5.58 0.08
N LEU A 82 -2.75 -5.52 -1.23
CA LEU A 82 -2.14 -6.64 -1.94
C LEU A 82 -0.75 -6.98 -1.39
N THR A 83 0.05 -5.95 -1.12
CA THR A 83 1.39 -6.13 -0.52
C THR A 83 1.28 -6.80 0.85
N HIS A 84 0.42 -6.28 1.70
CA HIS A 84 0.26 -6.73 3.08
C HIS A 84 -0.32 -8.15 3.21
N TYR A 85 -1.30 -8.53 2.37
CA TYR A 85 -2.03 -9.80 2.55
C TYR A 85 -1.59 -10.93 1.61
N TYR A 86 -1.16 -10.61 0.39
CA TYR A 86 -0.95 -11.59 -0.67
C TYR A 86 0.48 -11.66 -1.19
N PHE A 87 1.20 -10.54 -1.20
CA PHE A 87 2.60 -10.49 -1.66
C PHE A 87 3.54 -10.58 -0.46
N ASP A 88 4.30 -9.54 -0.15
CA ASP A 88 5.27 -9.56 0.93
C ASP A 88 5.01 -8.45 1.97
N PRO A 89 4.51 -8.81 3.18
CA PRO A 89 4.24 -7.84 4.23
C PRO A 89 5.50 -7.20 4.83
N GLU A 90 6.71 -7.75 4.58
CA GLU A 90 7.96 -7.10 5.02
C GLU A 90 8.24 -5.80 4.25
N LEU A 91 7.69 -5.68 3.03
CA LEU A 91 7.96 -4.55 2.14
C LEU A 91 6.96 -3.39 2.31
N CYS A 92 6.03 -3.47 3.26
CA CYS A 92 5.10 -2.39 3.59
C CYS A 92 4.92 -2.20 5.10
N ALA A 93 4.03 -1.29 5.50
CA ALA A 93 3.65 -1.17 6.91
C ALA A 93 3.05 -2.49 7.43
N SER A 94 3.39 -2.85 8.67
CA SER A 94 3.02 -4.15 9.28
C SER A 94 1.56 -4.26 9.70
N SER A 95 0.81 -3.17 9.65
CA SER A 95 -0.64 -3.17 9.81
C SER A 95 -1.21 -1.90 9.23
N TYR A 96 -2.48 -1.94 8.84
CA TYR A 96 -3.20 -0.76 8.41
C TYR A 96 -4.71 -0.85 8.66
N LEU A 97 -5.33 0.31 8.84
CA LEU A 97 -6.75 0.56 8.73
C LEU A 97 -6.99 1.61 7.64
N THR A 98 -8.20 1.57 7.08
CA THR A 98 -8.64 2.52 6.08
C THR A 98 -10.11 2.86 6.33
N GLY A 99 -10.59 3.96 5.77
CA GLY A 99 -12.00 4.27 5.82
C GLY A 99 -12.30 5.72 5.53
N ILE A 100 -13.46 6.18 6.01
CA ILE A 100 -13.91 7.56 5.84
C ILE A 100 -13.88 8.29 7.16
N TYR A 101 -13.25 9.46 7.15
CA TYR A 101 -13.32 10.45 8.21
C TYR A 101 -14.43 11.46 7.92
N ILE A 102 -15.36 11.62 8.86
CA ILE A 102 -16.45 12.59 8.76
C ILE A 102 -15.99 13.93 9.35
N LYS A 103 -15.50 14.82 8.50
CA LYS A 103 -15.11 16.17 8.89
C LYS A 103 -16.35 17.06 9.01
N LYS A 104 -16.84 17.27 10.23
CA LYS A 104 -17.89 18.26 10.53
C LYS A 104 -17.30 19.67 10.55
N GLY A 105 -17.53 20.45 9.49
CA GLY A 105 -17.24 21.88 9.46
C GLY A 105 -18.46 22.71 9.88
N THR A 106 -18.24 23.98 10.22
CA THR A 106 -19.31 24.92 10.62
C THR A 106 -20.41 25.07 9.56
N PHE A 107 -20.06 24.92 8.27
CA PHE A 107 -20.97 25.12 7.14
C PHE A 107 -21.12 23.90 6.22
N LYS A 108 -20.27 22.88 6.36
CA LYS A 108 -20.28 21.69 5.49
C LYS A 108 -19.65 20.50 6.20
N THR A 109 -20.33 19.36 6.16
CA THR A 109 -19.74 18.06 6.47
C THR A 109 -19.04 17.53 5.22
N SER A 110 -17.78 17.08 5.37
CA SER A 110 -17.00 16.48 4.29
C SER A 110 -16.61 15.05 4.67
N GLU A 111 -16.75 14.13 3.73
CA GLU A 111 -16.28 12.74 3.84
C GLU A 111 -14.85 12.70 3.28
N VAL A 112 -13.88 12.24 4.07
CA VAL A 112 -12.46 12.24 3.69
C VAL A 112 -11.89 10.83 3.82
N PRO A 113 -11.50 10.18 2.72
CA PRO A 113 -10.81 8.90 2.80
C PRO A 113 -9.48 9.04 3.54
N TYR A 114 -9.11 8.00 4.29
CA TYR A 114 -7.86 8.00 5.04
C TYR A 114 -7.17 6.64 5.02
N LEU A 115 -5.87 6.67 5.25
CA LEU A 115 -5.06 5.51 5.60
C LEU A 115 -4.43 5.73 6.99
N PHE A 116 -4.46 4.68 7.80
CA PHE A 116 -3.83 4.63 9.10
C PHE A 116 -2.91 3.41 9.13
N THR A 117 -1.61 3.61 9.21
CA THR A 117 -0.62 2.53 9.11
C THR A 117 0.24 2.49 10.35
N ARG A 118 0.72 1.30 10.74
CA ARG A 118 1.82 1.23 11.73
C ARG A 118 2.98 2.07 11.22
N PHE A 119 3.58 2.83 12.12
CA PHE A 119 4.78 3.59 11.81
C PHE A 119 5.91 2.63 11.45
N VAL A 120 6.63 2.93 10.38
CA VAL A 120 7.79 2.14 9.96
C VAL A 120 9.03 2.78 10.55
N GLU A 121 9.57 2.15 11.59
CA GLU A 121 10.82 2.57 12.21
C GLU A 121 11.99 2.48 11.24
N GLY A 122 12.74 3.58 11.12
CA GLY A 122 13.88 3.68 10.24
C GLY A 122 14.11 5.11 9.78
N LYS A 123 15.06 5.27 8.85
CA LYS A 123 15.27 6.52 8.12
C LYS A 123 15.03 6.28 6.64
N ASP A 124 14.76 7.35 5.91
CA ASP A 124 14.67 7.25 4.46
C ASP A 124 16.03 6.86 3.85
N ILE A 125 15.99 6.23 2.67
CA ILE A 125 17.18 5.63 2.04
C ILE A 125 18.30 6.65 1.74
N THR A 126 18.05 7.97 1.69
CA THR A 126 19.11 8.97 1.50
C THR A 126 20.13 9.02 2.64
N ASN A 127 19.80 8.44 3.79
CA ASN A 127 20.67 8.40 4.96
C ASN A 127 21.70 7.25 4.91
N TYR A 128 21.74 6.50 3.81
CA TYR A 128 22.52 5.28 3.67
C TYR A 128 23.28 5.27 2.34
N ASP A 129 24.34 4.45 2.28
CA ASP A 129 24.99 4.13 1.03
C ASP A 129 24.10 3.16 0.23
N ILE A 130 23.56 3.62 -0.89
CA ILE A 130 22.57 2.86 -1.66
C ILE A 130 23.14 1.58 -2.27
N ASP A 131 24.46 1.53 -2.51
CA ASP A 131 25.14 0.36 -3.05
C ASP A 131 25.05 -0.85 -2.10
N GLU A 132 24.95 -0.62 -0.78
CA GLU A 132 24.77 -1.67 0.22
C GLU A 132 23.37 -2.32 0.16
N TYR A 133 22.41 -1.67 -0.50
CA TYR A 133 21.00 -2.09 -0.52
C TYR A 133 20.54 -2.68 -1.85
N LYS A 134 21.45 -2.98 -2.79
CA LYS A 134 21.12 -3.57 -4.10
C LYS A 134 20.19 -4.78 -4.02
N PHE A 135 20.42 -5.68 -3.07
CA PHE A 135 19.53 -6.83 -2.85
C PHE A 135 18.11 -6.43 -2.44
N ALA A 136 17.98 -5.50 -1.49
CA ALA A 136 16.67 -5.01 -1.04
C ALA A 136 15.95 -4.21 -2.14
N LEU A 137 16.69 -3.45 -2.95
CA LEU A 137 16.17 -2.76 -4.12
C LEU A 137 15.71 -3.72 -5.22
N GLY A 138 16.40 -4.85 -5.39
CA GLY A 138 15.95 -5.95 -6.25
C GLY A 138 14.60 -6.52 -5.82
N ARG A 139 14.35 -6.67 -4.50
CA ARG A 139 13.04 -7.07 -3.99
C ARG A 139 11.96 -6.03 -4.31
N GLN A 140 12.24 -4.76 -4.02
CA GLN A 140 11.34 -3.64 -4.35
C GLN A 140 11.06 -3.56 -5.86
N PHE A 141 12.03 -3.90 -6.71
CA PHE A 141 11.85 -3.92 -8.16
C PHE A 141 10.72 -4.84 -8.59
N TYR A 142 10.70 -6.08 -8.11
CA TYR A 142 9.62 -7.01 -8.46
C TYR A 142 8.26 -6.56 -7.88
N LEU A 143 8.23 -6.06 -6.65
CA LEU A 143 7.00 -5.50 -6.06
C LEU A 143 6.44 -4.35 -6.91
N HIS A 144 7.30 -3.44 -7.36
CA HIS A 144 6.90 -2.31 -8.22
C HIS A 144 6.42 -2.77 -9.59
N GLU A 145 7.00 -3.84 -10.14
CA GLU A 145 6.50 -4.48 -11.36
C GLU A 145 5.08 -4.99 -11.15
N LEU A 146 4.82 -5.79 -10.10
CA LEU A 146 3.50 -6.34 -9.79
C LEU A 146 2.43 -5.27 -9.57
N LEU A 147 2.80 -4.16 -8.93
CA LEU A 147 1.90 -3.06 -8.60
C LEU A 147 1.81 -2.02 -9.72
N SER A 148 2.58 -2.15 -10.80
CA SER A 148 2.71 -1.12 -11.84
C SER A 148 2.92 0.26 -11.20
N LEU A 149 3.91 0.36 -10.30
CA LEU A 149 4.13 1.56 -9.47
C LEU A 149 5.13 2.52 -10.15
N TYR A 150 4.66 3.73 -10.45
CA TYR A 150 5.41 4.71 -11.25
C TYR A 150 6.14 5.78 -10.46
N ASP A 151 5.66 6.08 -9.26
CA ASP A 151 6.16 7.20 -8.48
C ASP A 151 7.20 6.72 -7.48
N VAL A 152 8.48 6.93 -7.78
CA VAL A 152 9.60 6.37 -7.02
C VAL A 152 10.59 7.46 -6.69
N PHE A 153 10.72 7.75 -5.40
CA PHE A 153 11.63 8.75 -4.85
C PHE A 153 12.18 8.20 -3.53
N ASP A 154 13.35 8.68 -3.11
CA ASP A 154 14.01 8.22 -1.89
C ASP A 154 13.09 8.23 -0.65
N ARG A 155 12.29 9.30 -0.50
CA ARG A 155 11.33 9.47 0.61
C ARG A 155 10.25 8.38 0.71
N HIS A 156 10.08 7.56 -0.32
CA HIS A 156 9.11 6.47 -0.31
C HIS A 156 9.66 5.18 0.28
N PHE A 157 10.98 5.12 0.52
CA PHE A 157 11.71 3.97 1.01
C PHE A 157 12.28 4.24 2.39
N ILE A 158 11.83 3.47 3.38
CA ILE A 158 12.37 3.50 4.74
C ILE A 158 13.25 2.26 4.93
N VAL A 159 14.48 2.46 5.40
CA VAL A 159 15.38 1.36 5.76
C VAL A 159 15.10 0.93 7.19
N LYS A 160 14.46 -0.23 7.33
CA LYS A 160 14.13 -0.87 8.61
C LYS A 160 15.23 -1.85 9.00
N ASN A 161 15.67 -1.78 10.26
CA ASN A 161 16.69 -2.65 10.84
C ASN A 161 18.01 -2.74 10.04
N LYS A 162 18.33 -1.71 9.22
CA LYS A 162 19.51 -1.65 8.34
C LYS A 162 19.58 -2.71 7.23
N GLU A 163 18.50 -3.45 6.98
CA GLU A 163 18.51 -4.57 6.01
C GLU A 163 17.33 -4.53 5.05
N ILE A 164 16.15 -4.13 5.53
CA ILE A 164 14.90 -4.20 4.76
C ILE A 164 14.56 -2.80 4.27
N ILE A 165 14.26 -2.67 2.98
CA ILE A 165 13.63 -1.46 2.44
C ILE A 165 12.12 -1.68 2.46
N VAL A 166 11.41 -0.78 3.14
CA VAL A 166 9.96 -0.77 3.26
C VAL A 166 9.39 0.38 2.44
N ARG A 167 8.36 0.10 1.63
CA ARG A 167 7.60 1.08 0.86
C ARG A 167 6.49 1.66 1.74
N ILE A 168 6.44 2.99 1.88
CA ILE A 168 5.46 3.68 2.75
C ILE A 168 4.41 4.50 2.01
N ASP A 169 4.47 4.61 0.68
CA ASP A 169 3.47 5.32 -0.14
C ASP A 169 3.13 4.53 -1.42
N PHE A 170 1.85 4.16 -1.57
CA PHE A 170 1.35 3.39 -2.70
C PHE A 170 0.47 4.22 -3.65
N GLY A 171 0.48 5.56 -3.52
CA GLY A 171 -0.47 6.46 -4.16
C GLY A 171 -0.66 6.24 -5.66
N ARG A 172 0.39 5.81 -6.36
CA ARG A 172 0.38 5.61 -7.82
C ARG A 172 0.33 4.15 -8.26
N SER A 173 -0.02 3.23 -7.37
CA SER A 173 -0.20 1.82 -7.72
C SER A 173 -1.26 1.68 -8.81
N PHE A 174 -0.93 0.93 -9.85
CA PHE A 174 -1.81 0.64 -10.98
C PHE A 174 -2.31 1.87 -11.76
N GLU A 175 -1.69 3.05 -11.60
CA GLU A 175 -2.08 4.27 -12.33
C GLU A 175 -2.01 4.06 -13.85
N ASN A 176 -1.06 3.25 -14.32
CA ASN A 176 -0.87 3.01 -15.74
C ASN A 176 -0.42 1.59 -16.11
N THR A 177 -1.27 0.60 -15.89
CA THR A 177 -1.01 -0.82 -16.25
C THR A 177 -0.66 -1.07 -17.73
N HIS A 178 -0.85 -0.09 -18.61
CA HIS A 178 -0.51 -0.14 -20.05
C HIS A 178 0.93 0.25 -20.38
N LYS A 179 1.60 1.02 -19.53
CA LYS A 179 2.98 1.43 -19.78
C LYS A 179 3.91 0.22 -19.63
N LYS A 180 4.91 0.14 -20.52
CA LYS A 180 6.01 -0.84 -20.45
C LYS A 180 7.08 -0.45 -19.42
N TYR A 181 7.09 0.81 -19.04
CA TYR A 181 8.04 1.39 -18.11
C TYR A 181 7.61 1.16 -16.66
N LEU A 182 8.55 1.08 -15.73
CA LEU A 182 8.33 1.01 -14.29
C LEU A 182 9.13 2.13 -13.63
N GLY A 183 8.52 2.89 -12.71
CA GLY A 183 9.15 4.05 -12.07
C GLY A 183 10.50 3.74 -11.40
N ILE A 184 10.64 2.51 -10.95
CA ILE A 184 11.84 2.02 -10.27
C ILE A 184 13.02 1.79 -11.23
N ASN A 185 12.79 1.64 -12.54
CA ASN A 185 13.88 1.53 -13.50
C ASN A 185 14.66 2.84 -13.59
N ASP A 186 13.96 3.97 -13.81
CA ASP A 186 14.66 5.27 -13.86
C ASP A 186 15.25 5.62 -12.49
N TYR A 187 14.57 5.25 -11.39
CA TYR A 187 15.13 5.46 -10.05
C TYR A 187 16.47 4.73 -9.88
N LEU A 188 16.56 3.46 -10.30
CA LEU A 188 17.82 2.71 -10.19
C LEU A 188 18.89 3.27 -11.15
N GLU A 189 18.51 3.67 -12.36
CA GLU A 189 19.40 4.33 -13.31
C GLU A 189 19.95 5.67 -12.76
N GLU A 190 19.09 6.50 -12.17
CA GLU A 190 19.49 7.78 -11.53
C GLU A 190 20.47 7.57 -10.38
N LYS A 191 20.39 6.42 -9.71
CA LYS A 191 21.27 6.04 -8.59
C LYS A 191 22.50 5.25 -9.03
N ASP A 192 22.75 5.15 -10.34
CA ASP A 192 23.85 4.37 -10.93
C ASP A 192 23.84 2.87 -10.54
N ILE A 193 22.65 2.29 -10.30
CA ILE A 193 22.46 0.88 -9.98
C ILE A 193 22.05 0.10 -11.23
N ASP A 194 22.94 -0.79 -11.69
CA ASP A 194 22.66 -1.68 -12.82
C ASP A 194 21.61 -2.75 -12.45
N LEU A 195 20.53 -2.81 -13.23
CA LEU A 195 19.49 -3.86 -13.10
C LEU A 195 20.03 -5.28 -13.35
N LEU A 196 21.14 -5.40 -14.08
CA LEU A 196 21.83 -6.66 -14.32
C LEU A 196 22.83 -7.02 -13.21
N ASP A 197 23.02 -6.15 -12.22
CA ASP A 197 23.83 -6.44 -11.04
C ASP A 197 23.33 -7.71 -10.35
N LYS A 198 24.26 -8.59 -10.00
CA LYS A 198 23.96 -9.91 -9.44
C LYS A 198 23.15 -9.81 -8.14
N GLU A 199 23.42 -8.82 -7.28
CA GLU A 199 22.70 -8.64 -6.03
C GLU A 199 21.27 -8.15 -6.26
N VAL A 200 21.07 -7.24 -7.22
CA VAL A 200 19.73 -6.78 -7.64
C VAL A 200 18.93 -7.96 -8.19
N ARG A 201 19.49 -8.75 -9.11
CA ARG A 201 18.84 -9.93 -9.67
C ARG A 201 18.53 -10.98 -8.60
N ARG A 202 19.43 -11.17 -7.62
CA ARG A 202 19.18 -12.08 -6.49
C ARG A 202 18.01 -11.61 -5.63
N GLY A 203 17.91 -10.31 -5.37
CA GLY A 203 16.78 -9.71 -4.66
C GLY A 203 15.45 -9.91 -5.39
N TYR A 204 15.46 -9.66 -6.69
CA TYR A 204 14.29 -9.85 -7.56
C TYR A 204 13.75 -11.28 -7.54
N GLU A 205 14.62 -12.27 -7.78
CA GLU A 205 14.23 -13.69 -7.74
C GLU A 205 13.79 -14.11 -6.33
N LYS A 206 14.44 -13.56 -5.29
CA LYS A 206 14.02 -13.86 -3.92
C LYS A 206 12.58 -13.38 -3.64
N GLU A 207 12.23 -12.20 -4.13
CA GLU A 207 10.88 -11.68 -3.97
C GLU A 207 9.85 -12.54 -4.70
N LYS A 208 10.17 -13.01 -5.92
CA LYS A 208 9.33 -13.98 -6.64
C LYS A 208 9.05 -15.23 -5.80
N GLU A 209 10.09 -15.79 -5.18
CA GLU A 209 9.96 -16.95 -4.30
C GLU A 209 9.07 -16.66 -3.09
N ILE A 210 9.29 -15.54 -2.40
CA ILE A 210 8.52 -15.16 -1.21
C ILE A 210 7.05 -15.00 -1.56
N ILE A 211 6.73 -14.28 -2.64
CA ILE A 211 5.35 -14.06 -3.07
C ILE A 211 4.69 -15.38 -3.48
N LYS A 212 5.39 -16.23 -4.23
CA LYS A 212 4.88 -17.57 -4.59
C LYS A 212 4.56 -18.40 -3.35
N LEU A 213 5.41 -18.36 -2.33
CA LEU A 213 5.18 -19.03 -1.05
C LEU A 213 3.99 -18.43 -0.29
N ASN A 214 3.88 -17.11 -0.22
CA ASN A 214 2.80 -16.41 0.49
C ASN A 214 1.44 -16.63 -0.16
N LEU A 215 1.40 -16.88 -1.47
CA LEU A 215 0.19 -17.22 -2.21
C LEU A 215 -0.24 -18.68 -2.04
N ASN A 216 0.58 -19.56 -1.46
CA ASN A 216 0.18 -20.94 -1.20
C ASN A 216 -1.03 -20.98 -0.26
N GLY A 217 -2.12 -21.59 -0.72
CA GLY A 217 -3.39 -21.61 0.00
C GLY A 217 -4.23 -20.34 -0.13
N LYS A 218 -3.68 -19.21 -0.59
CA LYS A 218 -4.40 -17.92 -0.76
C LYS A 218 -4.84 -17.62 -2.19
N LYS A 219 -4.40 -18.40 -3.18
CA LYS A 219 -4.71 -18.19 -4.62
C LYS A 219 -6.20 -17.96 -4.91
N ARG A 220 -7.09 -18.77 -4.32
CA ARG A 220 -8.55 -18.65 -4.49
C ARG A 220 -9.11 -17.40 -3.81
N GLU A 221 -8.56 -17.04 -2.66
CA GLU A 221 -8.95 -15.86 -1.90
C GLU A 221 -8.60 -14.59 -2.69
N LEU A 222 -7.38 -14.50 -3.22
CA LEU A 222 -6.96 -13.41 -4.10
C LEU A 222 -7.88 -13.30 -5.32
N ALA A 223 -8.17 -14.42 -6.01
CA ALA A 223 -9.07 -14.39 -7.17
C ALA A 223 -10.50 -13.94 -6.79
N GLN A 224 -11.01 -14.33 -5.62
CA GLN A 224 -12.31 -13.87 -5.12
C GLN A 224 -12.29 -12.38 -4.76
N PHE A 225 -11.21 -11.91 -4.12
CA PHE A 225 -10.99 -10.50 -3.82
C PHE A 225 -11.00 -9.66 -5.12
N ILE A 226 -10.21 -10.04 -6.13
CA ILE A 226 -10.18 -9.36 -7.43
C ILE A 226 -11.55 -9.39 -8.12
N ARG A 227 -12.30 -10.50 -8.04
CA ARG A 227 -13.66 -10.58 -8.59
C ARG A 227 -14.64 -9.66 -7.87
N LYS A 228 -14.63 -9.65 -6.54
CA LYS A 228 -15.53 -8.81 -5.73
C LYS A 228 -15.33 -7.33 -6.05
N MET A 229 -14.10 -6.90 -6.37
CA MET A 229 -13.86 -5.53 -6.81
C MET A 229 -14.67 -5.14 -8.04
N ARG A 230 -15.03 -6.06 -8.95
CA ARG A 230 -15.89 -5.74 -10.12
C ARG A 230 -17.28 -5.20 -9.73
N GLY A 231 -17.74 -5.47 -8.51
CA GLY A 231 -18.98 -4.90 -7.99
C GLY A 231 -18.87 -3.41 -7.60
N LEU A 232 -17.66 -2.84 -7.58
CA LEU A 232 -17.44 -1.43 -7.30
C LEU A 232 -17.83 -0.57 -8.51
N GLU A 233 -18.49 0.54 -8.22
CA GLU A 233 -18.92 1.52 -9.20
C GLU A 233 -17.99 2.74 -9.21
N MET A 234 -18.02 3.49 -10.30
CA MET A 234 -17.32 4.77 -10.36
C MET A 234 -17.94 5.74 -9.34
N ASP A 235 -17.09 6.36 -8.53
CA ASP A 235 -17.44 7.32 -7.48
C ASP A 235 -16.41 8.44 -7.50
N SER A 236 -16.83 9.67 -7.79
CA SER A 236 -15.96 10.84 -7.90
C SER A 236 -15.25 11.23 -6.60
N GLU A 237 -15.42 10.49 -5.51
CA GLU A 237 -14.65 10.69 -4.27
C GLU A 237 -13.66 9.55 -4.01
N LEU A 238 -13.92 8.34 -4.51
CA LEU A 238 -13.16 7.12 -4.17
C LEU A 238 -12.52 6.45 -5.39
N ILE A 239 -13.26 6.39 -6.50
CA ILE A 239 -12.96 5.61 -7.70
C ILE A 239 -13.31 6.45 -8.94
N PHE A 240 -12.28 7.03 -9.56
CA PHE A 240 -12.45 7.95 -10.69
C PHE A 240 -12.45 7.26 -12.06
N PHE A 241 -12.57 5.94 -12.11
CA PHE A 241 -12.44 5.16 -13.34
C PHE A 241 -13.38 3.94 -13.38
N PRO A 242 -13.67 3.38 -14.57
CA PRO A 242 -14.49 2.18 -14.70
C PRO A 242 -13.77 0.94 -14.13
N ILE A 243 -14.29 0.37 -13.05
CA ILE A 243 -13.62 -0.73 -12.33
C ILE A 243 -13.53 -2.01 -13.17
N ASP A 244 -14.56 -2.38 -13.93
CA ASP A 244 -14.47 -3.58 -14.79
C ASP A 244 -13.30 -3.51 -15.78
N ARG A 245 -13.06 -2.31 -16.34
CA ARG A 245 -11.92 -2.09 -17.23
C ARG A 245 -10.61 -2.16 -16.46
N PHE A 246 -10.57 -1.62 -15.25
CA PHE A 246 -9.40 -1.71 -14.37
C PHE A 246 -9.05 -3.16 -14.04
N VAL A 247 -10.01 -3.98 -13.61
CA VAL A 247 -9.77 -5.38 -13.24
C VAL A 247 -9.24 -6.19 -14.42
N ASN A 248 -9.82 -6.03 -15.61
CA ASN A 248 -9.30 -6.71 -16.80
C ASN A 248 -7.85 -6.28 -17.11
N ARG A 249 -7.57 -4.97 -17.03
CA ARG A 249 -6.22 -4.44 -17.25
C ARG A 249 -5.21 -4.90 -16.21
N LEU A 250 -5.62 -5.10 -14.96
CA LEU A 250 -4.79 -5.66 -13.91
C LEU A 250 -4.38 -7.10 -14.25
N ILE A 251 -5.36 -7.92 -14.64
CA ILE A 251 -5.13 -9.31 -15.06
C ILE A 251 -4.22 -9.36 -16.30
N ASP A 252 -4.48 -8.52 -17.31
CA ASP A 252 -3.65 -8.43 -18.52
C ASP A 252 -2.20 -8.04 -18.19
N HIS A 253 -2.02 -7.08 -17.26
CA HIS A 253 -0.71 -6.67 -16.80
C HIS A 253 0.03 -7.81 -16.10
N TRP A 254 -0.61 -8.49 -15.14
CA TRP A 254 -0.07 -9.64 -14.45
C TRP A 254 0.25 -10.82 -15.37
N SER A 255 -0.56 -11.04 -16.40
CA SER A 255 -0.26 -12.02 -17.45
C SER A 255 0.99 -11.63 -18.23
N ARG A 256 1.10 -10.36 -18.65
CA ARG A 256 2.23 -9.85 -19.44
C ARG A 256 3.58 -9.97 -18.73
N ILE A 257 3.61 -9.80 -17.42
CA ILE A 257 4.84 -9.92 -16.61
C ILE A 257 5.10 -11.37 -16.13
N GLY A 258 4.30 -12.35 -16.57
CA GLY A 258 4.46 -13.76 -16.21
C GLY A 258 3.98 -14.12 -14.79
N PHE A 259 3.49 -13.17 -14.00
CA PHE A 259 3.06 -13.40 -12.62
C PHE A 259 1.98 -14.48 -12.50
N LEU A 260 1.00 -14.50 -13.42
CA LEU A 260 -0.09 -15.48 -13.39
C LEU A 260 0.39 -16.92 -13.60
N GLU A 261 1.36 -17.11 -14.49
CA GLU A 261 1.97 -18.41 -14.78
C GLU A 261 2.88 -18.84 -13.63
N ASP A 262 3.80 -17.96 -13.20
CA ASP A 262 4.79 -18.23 -12.16
C ASP A 262 4.17 -18.65 -10.82
N THR A 263 3.01 -18.07 -10.52
CA THR A 263 2.24 -18.34 -9.29
C THR A 263 1.10 -19.34 -9.48
N GLU A 264 0.94 -19.90 -10.69
CA GLU A 264 -0.13 -20.83 -11.09
C GLU A 264 -1.54 -20.27 -10.85
N LEU A 265 -1.68 -18.95 -10.82
CA LEU A 265 -2.98 -18.32 -10.68
C LEU A 265 -3.81 -18.44 -11.96
N GLU A 266 -3.20 -18.66 -13.13
CA GLU A 266 -3.94 -18.97 -14.38
C GLU A 266 -4.87 -20.18 -14.25
N LEU A 267 -4.56 -21.12 -13.35
CA LEU A 267 -5.36 -22.31 -13.07
C LEU A 267 -6.60 -22.00 -12.23
N VAL A 268 -6.64 -20.83 -11.61
CA VAL A 268 -7.81 -20.34 -10.88
C VAL A 268 -8.70 -19.63 -11.90
N LYS A 269 -9.97 -20.01 -11.96
CA LYS A 269 -10.94 -19.22 -12.74
C LYS A 269 -10.89 -17.79 -12.21
N TRP A 270 -10.57 -16.83 -13.08
CA TRP A 270 -10.64 -15.38 -12.82
C TRP A 270 -11.99 -14.79 -13.23
N ILE A 271 -12.66 -15.48 -14.15
CA ILE A 271 -14.00 -15.23 -14.69
C ILE A 271 -14.92 -16.29 -14.10
#